data_AF-A0A6P8IXZ7-F1
#
_entry.id   AF-A0A6P8IXZ7-F1
#
_cell.length_a   1.000
_cell.length_b   1.000
_cell.length_c   1.000
_cell.angle_alpha   90.00
_cell.angle_beta   90.00
_cell.angle_gamma   90.00
#
_symmetry.space_group_name_H-M   'P 1'
#
loop_
_entity.id
_entity.type
_entity.pdbx_description
1 polymer ?
#
loop_
_entity_poly.entity_id
_entity_poly.type
_entity_poly.pdbx_seq_one_letter_code
_entity_poly.pdbx_strand_id
1 'polypeptide(L)'
;MASYFEEEDLYYKYEVLEKVWTENLWYNHRARHGRAKDYFRNFARNHPGFEMTIVRIYDGTRHPTVTTKQYRMMKRELEEKTGIKLPEIDRPTNVKDPTNVIVERRRYSNQDQMDAHFREIINERNEINAKARQDAAEHTRKLRQALTKNKEMKFLCFDLEVYDRDWNTMLEIGYVEFTLKEGDRPEYFHAVVNDKIRNRKGFDNKEKFKFGTTVRMPLKDAGEELKRAIAGSDALVTHSGHNDERYLAENGIVIENKPLFDTQVLGLNLLPTGPKKPTTWSLKRILEETHILHDESILHNAGNDAHYTMMAFKALVKRAMPSTRF
;
A
#
# COMPACT_ATOMS: atom_id res chain seq x y z
N MET A 1 -19.44 16.63 9.09
CA MET A 1 -19.37 15.70 10.23
C MET A 1 -18.20 14.77 10.03
N ALA A 2 -17.17 14.92 10.86
CA ALA A 2 -15.95 14.10 10.82
C ALA A 2 -16.30 12.64 11.18
N SER A 3 -15.78 11.68 10.41
CA SER A 3 -15.99 10.26 10.70
C SER A 3 -15.28 9.92 12.01
N TYR A 4 -16.06 9.48 12.99
CA TYR A 4 -15.58 8.87 14.23
C TYR A 4 -14.87 7.55 13.90
N PHE A 5 -13.59 7.62 13.54
CA PHE A 5 -12.68 6.59 14.00
C PHE A 5 -12.56 6.84 15.50
N GLU A 6 -13.02 5.90 16.32
CA GLU A 6 -12.67 5.95 17.74
C GLU A 6 -11.15 6.05 17.83
N GLU A 7 -10.65 7.14 18.40
CA GLU A 7 -9.24 7.49 18.41
C GLU A 7 -8.37 6.43 19.11
N GLU A 8 -8.97 5.42 19.75
CA GLU A 8 -8.30 4.35 20.48
C GLU A 8 -7.59 3.33 19.58
N ASP A 9 -7.92 3.24 18.28
CA ASP A 9 -7.32 2.25 17.36
C ASP A 9 -6.14 2.78 16.53
N LEU A 10 -5.72 4.01 16.80
CA LEU A 10 -4.63 4.67 16.07
C LEU A 10 -3.31 4.56 16.84
N TYR A 11 -2.28 4.10 16.13
CA TYR A 11 -0.94 3.85 16.63
C TYR A 11 0.08 4.68 15.85
N TYR A 12 0.89 5.45 16.56
CA TYR A 12 1.86 6.37 15.98
C TYR A 12 3.26 5.78 16.07
N LYS A 13 3.94 5.62 14.93
CA LYS A 13 5.32 5.10 14.90
C LYS A 13 6.25 6.02 15.68
N TYR A 14 6.92 5.48 16.71
CA TYR A 14 7.81 6.24 17.59
C TYR A 14 8.92 6.94 16.80
N GLU A 15 9.54 6.23 15.85
CA GLU A 15 10.58 6.79 14.97
C GLU A 15 10.09 7.97 14.11
N VAL A 16 8.81 8.02 13.76
CA VAL A 16 8.22 9.13 13.01
C VAL A 16 8.01 10.33 13.93
N LEU A 17 7.56 10.10 15.17
CA LEU A 17 7.46 11.17 16.18
C LEU A 17 8.81 11.82 16.43
N GLU A 18 9.82 10.99 16.72
CA GLU A 18 11.19 11.45 16.94
C GLU A 18 11.68 12.27 15.76
N LYS A 19 11.58 11.72 14.55
CA LYS A 19 12.05 12.38 13.34
C LYS A 19 11.33 13.69 13.07
N VAL A 20 10.00 13.67 12.98
CA VAL A 20 9.23 14.85 12.53
C VAL A 20 9.38 16.00 13.52
N TRP A 21 9.31 15.72 14.82
CA TRP A 21 9.44 16.76 15.84
C TRP A 21 10.88 17.27 15.97
N THR A 22 11.88 16.40 15.89
CA THR A 22 13.28 16.86 15.91
C THR A 22 13.65 17.64 14.64
N GLU A 23 13.24 17.19 13.45
CA GLU A 23 13.47 17.92 12.19
C GLU A 23 12.76 19.28 12.19
N ASN A 24 11.50 19.34 12.64
CA ASN A 24 10.77 20.61 12.77
C ASN A 24 11.52 21.62 13.65
N LEU A 25 12.00 21.19 14.82
CA LEU A 25 12.78 22.05 15.70
C LEU A 25 14.16 22.37 15.14
N TRP A 26 14.79 21.47 14.38
CA TRP A 26 16.07 21.75 13.72
C TRP A 26 15.94 22.89 12.71
N TYR A 27 14.92 22.83 11.84
CA TYR A 27 14.73 23.80 10.76
C TYR A 27 14.12 25.11 11.26
N ASN A 28 13.17 25.08 12.19
CA ASN A 28 12.39 26.26 12.58
C ASN A 28 12.79 26.84 13.93
N HIS A 29 13.38 26.04 14.83
CA HIS A 29 13.62 26.43 16.22
C HIS A 29 14.95 25.87 16.76
N ARG A 30 16.05 26.09 16.03
CA ARG A 30 17.35 25.41 16.21
C ARG A 30 17.88 25.45 17.65
N ALA A 31 17.63 26.53 18.41
CA ALA A 31 18.01 26.65 19.82
C ALA A 31 17.30 25.65 20.75
N ARG A 32 16.15 25.09 20.35
CA ARG A 32 15.35 24.12 21.11
C ARG A 32 15.56 22.68 20.66
N HIS A 33 16.16 22.47 19.48
CA HIS A 33 16.39 21.14 18.90
C HIS A 33 17.11 20.17 19.86
N GLY A 34 18.11 20.65 20.62
CA GLY A 34 18.83 19.83 21.61
C GLY A 34 17.90 19.19 22.64
N ARG A 35 16.87 19.93 23.09
CA ARG A 35 15.91 19.44 24.10
C ARG A 35 15.05 18.29 23.57
N ALA A 36 14.67 18.34 22.30
CA ALA A 36 13.94 17.23 21.68
C ALA A 36 14.82 16.00 21.49
N LYS A 37 16.08 16.18 21.08
CA LYS A 37 17.02 15.05 21.03
C LYS A 37 17.23 14.42 22.41
N ASP A 38 17.41 15.23 23.44
CA ASP A 38 17.59 14.74 24.80
C ASP A 38 16.32 14.10 25.36
N TYR A 39 15.14 14.55 24.95
CA TYR A 39 13.86 13.92 25.28
C TYR A 39 13.80 12.47 24.81
N PHE A 40 14.02 12.22 23.51
CA PHE A 40 13.96 10.89 22.92
C PHE A 40 15.11 9.98 23.37
N ARG A 41 16.33 10.54 23.48
CA ARG A 41 17.53 9.83 23.95
C ARG A 41 17.42 9.36 25.40
N ASN A 42 16.60 9.98 26.23
CA ASN A 42 16.45 9.61 27.63
C ASN A 42 15.03 9.14 27.96
N PHE A 43 14.23 8.80 26.94
CA PHE A 43 12.80 8.59 27.08
C PHE A 43 12.48 7.45 28.06
N ALA A 44 13.07 6.27 27.88
CA ALA A 44 12.80 5.11 28.74
C ALA A 44 13.26 5.35 30.18
N ARG A 45 14.35 6.09 30.37
CA ARG A 45 14.86 6.47 31.69
C ARG A 45 13.90 7.41 32.42
N ASN A 46 13.33 8.38 31.70
CA ASN A 46 12.45 9.40 32.28
C ASN A 46 10.99 8.92 32.43
N HIS A 47 10.62 7.83 31.76
CA HIS A 47 9.27 7.26 31.79
C HIS A 47 9.31 5.80 32.24
N PRO A 48 9.72 5.52 33.50
CA PRO A 48 9.71 4.17 34.03
C PRO A 48 8.27 3.63 33.99
N GLY A 49 8.08 2.49 33.33
CA GLY A 49 6.76 1.87 33.15
C GLY A 49 6.01 2.28 31.88
N PHE A 50 6.58 3.13 31.02
CA PHE A 50 6.02 3.36 29.70
C PHE A 50 6.01 2.07 28.88
N GLU A 51 4.83 1.69 28.39
CA GLU A 51 4.62 0.48 27.62
C GLU A 51 4.46 0.83 26.14
N MET A 52 5.41 0.38 25.33
CA MET A 52 5.41 0.57 23.89
C MET A 52 4.67 -0.59 23.23
N THR A 53 3.88 -0.31 22.19
CA THR A 53 3.24 -1.36 21.40
C THR A 53 4.04 -1.62 20.14
N ILE A 54 4.41 -2.88 19.88
CA ILE A 54 5.06 -3.27 18.64
C ILE A 54 3.99 -3.75 17.66
N VAL A 55 3.85 -3.02 16.55
CA VAL A 55 2.90 -3.35 15.50
C VAL A 55 3.67 -3.88 14.30
N ARG A 56 3.28 -5.05 13.82
CA ARG A 56 3.64 -5.53 12.49
C ARG A 56 2.63 -4.98 11.51
N ILE A 57 3.09 -4.29 10.47
CA ILE A 57 2.20 -3.73 9.45
C ILE A 57 2.10 -4.65 8.23
N TYR A 58 1.23 -4.29 7.28
CA TYR A 58 0.94 -5.05 6.07
C TYR A 58 2.16 -5.50 5.24
N ASP A 59 3.27 -4.78 5.28
CA ASP A 59 4.51 -5.14 4.58
C ASP A 59 5.41 -6.12 5.37
N GLY A 60 4.90 -6.64 6.49
CA GLY A 60 5.59 -7.58 7.38
C GLY A 60 6.59 -6.92 8.34
N THR A 61 6.87 -5.63 8.21
CA THR A 61 7.85 -4.94 9.06
C THR A 61 7.27 -4.61 10.43
N ARG A 62 8.11 -4.72 11.47
CA ARG A 62 7.75 -4.36 12.85
C ARG A 62 8.09 -2.89 13.12
N HIS A 63 7.25 -2.21 13.88
CA HIS A 63 7.48 -0.84 14.30
C HIS A 63 7.13 -0.64 15.79
N PRO A 64 7.99 0.05 16.56
CA PRO A 64 7.60 0.59 17.84
C PRO A 64 6.58 1.71 17.64
N THR A 65 5.45 1.61 18.34
CA THR A 65 4.34 2.54 18.22
C THR A 65 3.79 2.93 19.59
N VAL A 66 3.07 4.05 19.61
CA VAL A 66 2.38 4.55 20.79
C VAL A 66 0.90 4.80 20.45
N THR A 67 0.02 4.53 21.39
CA THR A 67 -1.42 4.79 21.26
C THR A 67 -1.70 6.29 21.12
N THR A 68 -2.90 6.68 20.67
CA THR A 68 -3.30 8.11 20.62
C THR A 68 -3.18 8.81 21.97
N LYS A 69 -3.52 8.12 23.08
CA LYS A 69 -3.36 8.67 24.43
C LYS A 69 -1.89 8.96 24.75
N GLN A 70 -1.00 8.01 24.45
CA GLN A 70 0.44 8.18 24.65
C GLN A 70 1.04 9.23 23.71
N TYR A 71 0.62 9.26 22.45
CA TYR A 71 0.99 10.29 21.48
C TYR A 71 0.72 11.70 22.02
N ARG A 72 -0.51 11.95 22.51
CA ARG A 72 -0.91 13.24 23.08
C ARG A 72 -0.10 13.59 24.32
N MET A 73 0.17 12.62 25.18
CA MET A 73 1.00 12.80 26.37
C MET A 73 2.42 13.23 25.98
N MET A 74 3.07 12.47 25.10
CA MET A 74 4.43 12.76 24.63
C MET A 74 4.52 14.12 23.94
N LYS A 75 3.54 14.43 23.08
CA LYS A 75 3.46 15.72 22.40
C LYS A 75 3.41 16.86 23.41
N ARG A 76 2.45 16.82 24.34
CA ARG A 76 2.28 17.85 25.37
C ARG A 76 3.56 18.06 26.18
N GLU A 77 4.15 16.97 26.66
CA GLU A 77 5.37 17.04 27.47
C GLU A 77 6.54 17.68 26.70
N LEU A 78 6.71 17.34 25.42
CA LEU A 78 7.76 17.93 24.61
C LEU A 78 7.48 19.40 24.26
N GLU A 79 6.22 19.75 24.00
CA GLU A 79 5.78 21.14 23.82
C GLU A 79 6.06 21.98 25.08
N GLU A 80 5.82 21.44 26.27
CA GLU A 80 6.13 22.09 27.55
C GLU A 80 7.66 22.28 27.74
N LYS A 81 8.48 21.25 27.46
CA LYS A 81 9.95 21.34 27.56
C LYS A 81 10.57 22.33 26.56
N THR A 82 9.96 22.46 25.38
CA THR A 82 10.50 23.28 24.29
C THR A 82 9.90 24.68 24.24
N GLY A 83 8.68 24.86 24.73
CA GLY A 83 7.86 26.06 24.56
C GLY A 83 7.34 26.25 23.14
N ILE A 84 7.37 25.20 22.31
CA ILE A 84 7.02 25.24 20.87
C ILE A 84 5.88 24.27 20.62
N LYS A 85 4.86 24.72 19.87
CA LYS A 85 3.79 23.86 19.37
C LYS A 85 4.31 22.95 18.26
N LEU A 86 4.16 21.64 18.43
CA LEU A 86 4.69 20.64 17.50
C LEU A 86 3.68 20.32 16.39
N PRO A 87 4.15 20.01 15.17
CA PRO A 87 3.27 19.57 14.10
C PRO A 87 2.55 18.27 14.47
N GLU A 88 1.32 18.13 13.98
CA GLU A 88 0.56 16.88 14.04
C GLU A 88 1.22 15.82 13.15
N ILE A 89 1.03 14.54 13.52
CA ILE A 89 1.41 13.42 12.65
C ILE A 89 0.17 13.00 11.88
N ASP A 90 0.25 13.10 10.56
CA ASP A 90 -0.84 12.93 9.61
C ASP A 90 -1.12 11.46 9.22
N ARG A 91 -0.24 10.52 9.59
CA ARG A 91 -0.31 9.12 9.16
C ARG A 91 -0.11 8.11 10.32
N PRO A 92 -1.07 8.03 11.26
CA PRO A 92 -1.09 6.93 12.21
C PRO A 92 -1.38 5.60 11.50
N THR A 93 -0.91 4.51 12.10
CA THR A 93 -1.27 3.13 11.72
C THR A 93 -2.60 2.77 12.39
N ASN A 94 -3.57 2.34 11.60
CA ASN A 94 -4.84 1.81 12.11
C ASN A 94 -4.69 0.30 12.36
N VAL A 95 -4.82 -0.16 13.60
CA VAL A 95 -4.70 -1.60 13.94
C VAL A 95 -6.00 -2.38 13.75
N LYS A 96 -7.13 -1.71 13.48
CA LYS A 96 -8.35 -2.37 12.98
C LYS A 96 -8.23 -2.77 11.51
N ASP A 97 -7.22 -2.28 10.80
CA ASP A 97 -6.84 -2.87 9.53
C ASP A 97 -6.25 -4.26 9.83
N PRO A 98 -6.93 -5.35 9.46
CA PRO A 98 -6.47 -6.72 9.74
C PRO A 98 -5.13 -7.08 9.08
N THR A 99 -4.61 -6.26 8.16
CA THR A 99 -3.23 -6.39 7.66
C THR A 99 -2.17 -5.93 8.68
N ASN A 100 -2.60 -5.23 9.73
CA ASN A 100 -1.75 -4.78 10.83
C ASN A 100 -2.05 -5.62 12.09
N VAL A 101 -0.99 -6.08 12.77
CA VAL A 101 -1.10 -6.97 13.92
C VAL A 101 -0.28 -6.41 15.08
N ILE A 102 -0.91 -6.28 16.25
CA ILE A 102 -0.18 -6.05 17.50
C ILE A 102 0.59 -7.32 17.82
N VAL A 103 1.91 -7.25 17.75
CA VAL A 103 2.80 -8.41 18.01
C VAL A 103 3.08 -8.56 19.49
N GLU A 104 3.38 -7.44 20.16
CA GLU A 104 3.69 -7.43 21.58
C GLU A 104 3.49 -6.04 22.18
N ARG A 105 3.38 -6.00 23.51
CA ARG A 105 3.50 -4.79 24.30
C ARG A 105 4.71 -4.93 25.22
N ARG A 106 5.60 -3.95 25.22
CA ARG A 106 6.91 -4.06 25.86
C ARG A 106 7.23 -2.83 26.69
N ARG A 107 7.70 -3.07 27.91
CA ARG A 107 8.29 -2.06 28.79
C ARG A 107 9.81 -2.22 28.78
N TYR A 108 10.50 -1.10 28.93
CA TYR A 108 11.96 -1.07 28.96
C TYR A 108 12.43 -0.60 30.33
N SER A 109 13.38 -1.32 30.93
CA SER A 109 13.92 -0.95 32.24
C SER A 109 14.86 0.25 32.17
N ASN A 110 15.49 0.48 31.01
CA ASN A 110 16.38 1.60 30.75
C ASN A 110 16.46 1.90 29.25
N GLN A 111 17.17 2.98 28.90
CA GLN A 111 17.35 3.41 27.52
C GLN A 111 18.12 2.39 26.67
N ASP A 112 19.17 1.78 27.22
CA ASP A 112 20.01 0.84 26.47
C ASP A 112 19.22 -0.39 25.98
N GLN A 113 18.29 -0.89 26.80
CA GLN A 113 17.37 -1.95 26.40
C GLN A 113 16.42 -1.51 25.28
N MET A 114 15.89 -0.29 25.36
CA MET A 114 15.01 0.27 24.32
C MET A 114 15.76 0.42 23.00
N ASP A 115 16.94 1.01 23.04
CA ASP A 115 17.78 1.23 21.86
C ASP A 115 18.25 -0.10 21.25
N ALA A 116 18.59 -1.10 22.07
CA ALA A 116 18.97 -2.43 21.59
C ALA A 116 17.81 -3.11 20.84
N HIS A 117 16.60 -3.09 21.40
CA HIS A 117 15.43 -3.66 20.75
C HIS A 117 15.03 -2.89 19.48
N PHE A 118 15.16 -1.56 19.49
CA PHE A 118 14.91 -0.76 18.29
C PHE A 118 15.90 -1.09 17.18
N ARG A 119 17.17 -1.30 17.50
CA ARG A 119 18.18 -1.75 16.53
C ARG A 119 17.83 -3.12 15.93
N GLU A 120 17.37 -4.07 16.75
CA GLU A 120 16.89 -5.38 16.29
C GLU A 120 15.75 -5.23 15.26
N ILE A 121 14.72 -4.47 15.61
CA ILE A 121 13.58 -4.20 14.70
C ILE A 121 14.04 -3.52 13.40
N ILE A 122 14.97 -2.56 13.49
CA ILE A 122 15.53 -1.89 12.31
C ILE A 122 16.28 -2.89 11.42
N ASN A 123 17.06 -3.80 12.00
CA ASN A 123 17.82 -4.80 11.25
C ASN A 123 16.90 -5.76 10.50
N GLU A 124 15.88 -6.31 11.17
CA GLU A 124 14.90 -7.18 10.52
C GLU A 124 14.14 -6.48 9.39
N ARG A 125 13.74 -5.23 9.62
CA ARG A 125 13.11 -4.40 8.58
C ARG A 125 14.05 -4.25 7.38
N ASN A 126 15.34 -4.05 7.60
CA ASN A 126 16.31 -3.93 6.51
C ASN A 126 16.45 -5.24 5.74
N GLU A 127 16.39 -6.39 6.40
CA GLU A 127 16.40 -7.71 5.78
C GLU A 127 15.15 -7.95 4.91
N ILE A 128 13.96 -7.66 5.44
CA ILE A 128 12.69 -7.73 4.69
C ILE A 128 12.76 -6.84 3.45
N ASN A 129 13.23 -5.60 3.60
CA ASN A 129 13.35 -4.66 2.49
C ASN A 129 14.39 -5.10 1.45
N ALA A 130 15.50 -5.72 1.88
CA ALA A 130 16.50 -6.25 0.98
C ALA A 130 15.93 -7.42 0.17
N LYS A 131 15.20 -8.32 0.81
CA LYS A 131 14.52 -9.45 0.15
C LYS A 131 13.47 -8.97 -0.85
N ALA A 132 12.60 -8.04 -0.46
CA ALA A 132 11.59 -7.45 -1.35
C ALA A 132 12.20 -6.86 -2.62
N ARG A 133 13.39 -6.23 -2.52
CA ARG A 133 14.11 -5.70 -3.69
C ARG A 133 14.71 -6.77 -4.58
N GLN A 134 15.22 -7.85 -4.00
CA GLN A 134 15.68 -9.00 -4.77
C GLN A 134 14.51 -9.62 -5.55
N ASP A 135 13.36 -9.79 -4.90
CA ASP A 135 12.16 -10.33 -5.52
C ASP A 135 11.64 -9.39 -6.62
N ALA A 136 11.67 -8.08 -6.40
CA ALA A 136 11.33 -7.09 -7.42
C ALA A 136 12.28 -7.11 -8.64
N ALA A 137 13.59 -7.31 -8.42
CA ALA A 137 14.56 -7.46 -9.49
C ALA A 137 14.29 -8.71 -10.34
N GLU A 138 14.01 -9.83 -9.69
CA GLU A 138 13.62 -11.09 -10.32
C GLU A 138 12.30 -10.94 -11.10
N HIS A 139 11.33 -10.23 -10.54
CA HIS A 139 10.04 -9.97 -11.19
C HIS A 139 10.19 -9.16 -12.49
N THR A 140 11.02 -8.12 -12.47
CA THR A 140 11.38 -7.37 -13.70
C THR A 140 12.11 -8.26 -14.71
N ARG A 141 12.98 -9.18 -14.26
CA ARG A 141 13.67 -10.11 -15.16
C ARG A 141 12.66 -11.01 -15.88
N LYS A 142 11.68 -11.57 -15.15
CA LYS A 142 10.60 -12.39 -15.74
C LYS A 142 9.78 -11.61 -16.76
N LEU A 143 9.43 -10.36 -16.47
CA LEU A 143 8.74 -9.48 -17.41
C LEU A 143 9.53 -9.30 -18.71
N ARG A 144 10.82 -8.98 -18.60
CA ARG A 144 11.70 -8.82 -19.77
C ARG A 144 11.74 -10.09 -20.61
N GLN A 145 11.90 -11.26 -19.97
CA GLN A 145 11.93 -12.54 -20.66
C GLN A 145 10.64 -12.86 -21.40
N ALA A 146 9.48 -12.62 -20.76
CA ALA A 146 8.18 -12.81 -21.39
C ALA A 146 8.03 -11.92 -22.64
N LEU A 147 8.34 -10.63 -22.52
CA LEU A 147 8.23 -9.66 -23.61
C LEU A 147 9.26 -9.88 -24.74
N THR A 148 10.44 -10.43 -24.43
CA THR A 148 11.40 -10.84 -25.47
C THR A 148 10.90 -12.05 -26.25
N LYS A 149 10.21 -12.99 -25.59
CA LYS A 149 9.67 -14.20 -26.22
C LYS A 149 8.43 -13.91 -27.07
N ASN A 150 7.55 -13.05 -26.58
CA ASN A 150 6.33 -12.64 -27.29
C ASN A 150 6.11 -11.13 -27.09
N LYS A 151 6.28 -10.35 -28.17
CA LYS A 151 6.03 -8.90 -28.13
C LYS A 151 4.55 -8.55 -28.30
N GLU A 152 3.75 -9.48 -28.79
CA GLU A 152 2.32 -9.28 -29.07
C GLU A 152 1.43 -9.88 -27.97
N MET A 153 1.98 -10.04 -26.76
CA MET A 153 1.24 -10.59 -25.62
C MET A 153 -0.06 -9.83 -25.38
N LYS A 154 -1.14 -10.60 -25.19
CA LYS A 154 -2.40 -10.13 -24.64
C LYS A 154 -2.32 -10.14 -23.13
N PHE A 155 -2.54 -8.99 -22.53
CA PHE A 155 -2.57 -8.82 -21.08
C PHE A 155 -3.99 -8.65 -20.61
N LEU A 156 -4.32 -9.27 -19.48
CA LEU A 156 -5.50 -8.94 -18.70
C LEU A 156 -5.05 -8.23 -17.43
N CYS A 157 -5.37 -6.95 -17.30
CA CYS A 157 -5.23 -6.27 -16.02
C CYS A 157 -6.55 -6.31 -15.28
N PHE A 158 -6.55 -6.77 -14.03
CA PHE A 158 -7.77 -6.85 -13.24
C PHE A 158 -7.54 -6.32 -11.83
N ASP A 159 -8.64 -5.92 -11.20
CA ASP A 159 -8.72 -5.45 -9.82
C ASP A 159 -10.03 -5.93 -9.20
N LEU A 160 -10.05 -6.09 -7.88
CA LEU A 160 -11.18 -6.62 -7.11
C LEU A 160 -11.47 -5.68 -5.94
N GLU A 161 -12.73 -5.34 -5.75
CA GLU A 161 -13.18 -4.67 -4.53
C GLU A 161 -13.81 -5.69 -3.59
N VAL A 162 -13.25 -5.79 -2.39
CA VAL A 162 -13.74 -6.65 -1.31
C VAL A 162 -14.27 -5.80 -0.16
N TYR A 163 -15.22 -6.34 0.59
CA TYR A 163 -15.80 -5.62 1.73
C TYR A 163 -14.78 -5.47 2.86
N ASP A 164 -14.58 -4.24 3.34
CA ASP A 164 -13.53 -3.93 4.29
C ASP A 164 -13.71 -4.54 5.69
N ARG A 165 -14.90 -5.07 6.01
CA ARG A 165 -15.19 -5.77 7.28
C ARG A 165 -15.30 -7.29 7.13
N ASP A 166 -15.39 -7.80 5.91
CA ASP A 166 -15.43 -9.23 5.62
C ASP A 166 -14.83 -9.48 4.24
N TRP A 167 -13.59 -9.96 4.25
CA TRP A 167 -12.80 -10.19 3.04
C TRP A 167 -13.29 -11.35 2.18
N ASN A 168 -14.22 -12.16 2.70
CA ASN A 168 -14.89 -13.18 1.90
C ASN A 168 -15.97 -12.58 1.00
N THR A 169 -16.41 -11.34 1.27
CA THR A 169 -17.48 -10.71 0.51
C THR A 169 -16.93 -9.84 -0.62
N MET A 170 -17.01 -10.35 -1.84
CA MET A 170 -16.67 -9.60 -3.06
C MET A 170 -17.78 -8.61 -3.44
N LEU A 171 -17.40 -7.40 -3.85
CA LEU A 171 -18.30 -6.30 -4.19
C LEU A 171 -18.26 -5.95 -5.68
N GLU A 172 -17.06 -5.85 -6.25
CA GLU A 172 -16.84 -5.47 -7.65
C GLU A 172 -15.73 -6.34 -8.27
N ILE A 173 -15.88 -6.63 -9.56
CA ILE A 173 -14.83 -7.21 -10.41
C ILE A 173 -14.63 -6.26 -11.58
N GLY A 174 -13.39 -5.84 -11.83
CA GLY A 174 -13.05 -4.99 -12.95
C GLY A 174 -11.83 -5.51 -13.69
N TYR A 175 -11.85 -5.46 -15.01
CA TYR A 175 -10.68 -5.75 -15.82
C TYR A 175 -10.60 -4.94 -17.10
N VAL A 176 -9.41 -4.92 -17.67
CA VAL A 176 -9.11 -4.42 -19.00
C VAL A 176 -8.20 -5.41 -19.74
N GLU A 177 -8.61 -5.79 -20.95
CA GLU A 177 -7.80 -6.55 -21.90
C GLU A 177 -7.08 -5.58 -22.83
N PHE A 178 -5.77 -5.80 -23.03
CA PHE A 178 -4.96 -4.90 -23.84
C PHE A 178 -3.73 -5.57 -24.41
N THR A 179 -3.11 -4.91 -25.38
CA THR A 179 -1.75 -5.23 -25.86
C THR A 179 -0.82 -4.03 -25.65
N LEU A 180 0.49 -4.26 -25.80
CA LEU A 180 1.48 -3.19 -25.75
C LEU A 180 1.60 -2.41 -27.07
N LYS A 181 0.89 -2.84 -28.12
CA LYS A 181 0.97 -2.22 -29.46
C LYS A 181 0.53 -0.77 -29.43
N GLU A 182 1.24 0.09 -30.17
CA GLU A 182 0.77 1.46 -30.40
C GLU A 182 -0.60 1.46 -31.11
N GLY A 183 -1.54 2.27 -30.61
CA GLY A 183 -2.91 2.33 -31.13
C GLY A 183 -3.85 1.19 -30.70
N ASP A 184 -3.39 0.32 -29.79
CA ASP A 184 -4.23 -0.69 -29.14
C ASP A 184 -5.53 -0.10 -28.59
N ARG A 185 -6.62 -0.88 -28.68
CA ARG A 185 -7.95 -0.50 -28.22
C ARG A 185 -8.33 -1.43 -27.07
N PRO A 186 -8.11 -1.00 -25.81
CA PRO A 186 -8.40 -1.86 -24.68
C PRO A 186 -9.89 -2.16 -24.58
N GLU A 187 -10.21 -3.39 -24.18
CA GLU A 187 -11.59 -3.84 -23.92
C GLU A 187 -11.80 -3.88 -22.41
N TYR A 188 -12.92 -3.31 -21.95
CA TYR A 188 -13.16 -3.09 -20.53
C TYR A 188 -14.36 -3.90 -20.05
N PHE A 189 -14.25 -4.39 -18.82
CA PHE A 189 -15.36 -4.98 -18.09
C PHE A 189 -15.39 -4.44 -16.67
N HIS A 190 -16.60 -4.16 -16.19
CA HIS A 190 -16.83 -3.79 -14.81
C HIS A 190 -18.17 -4.33 -14.34
N ALA A 191 -18.15 -5.16 -13.30
CA ALA A 191 -19.32 -5.74 -12.69
C ALA A 191 -19.42 -5.41 -11.21
N VAL A 192 -20.61 -4.96 -10.79
CA VAL A 192 -21.01 -4.94 -9.38
C VAL A 192 -21.70 -6.26 -9.08
N VAL A 193 -21.08 -7.06 -8.21
CA VAL A 193 -21.55 -8.40 -7.84
C VAL A 193 -22.34 -8.41 -6.54
N ASN A 194 -22.21 -7.35 -5.73
CA ASN A 194 -23.01 -7.16 -4.53
C ASN A 194 -23.35 -5.67 -4.31
N ASP A 195 -24.58 -5.28 -4.67
CA ASP A 195 -25.03 -3.89 -4.58
C ASP A 195 -25.60 -3.51 -3.19
N LYS A 196 -25.82 -4.51 -2.33
CA LYS A 196 -26.45 -4.32 -1.01
C LYS A 196 -25.45 -3.86 0.05
N ILE A 197 -24.16 -4.17 -0.15
CA ILE A 197 -23.09 -3.84 0.79
C ILE A 197 -22.33 -2.62 0.29
N ARG A 198 -22.02 -1.73 1.24
CA ARG A 198 -21.25 -0.52 0.98
C ARG A 198 -19.97 -0.54 1.79
N ASN A 199 -18.86 -0.23 1.12
CA ASN A 199 -17.58 -0.01 1.77
C ASN A 199 -17.61 1.33 2.53
N ARG A 200 -16.60 1.57 3.38
CA ARG A 200 -16.48 2.85 4.07
C ARG A 200 -16.51 4.03 3.09
N LYS A 201 -17.03 5.17 3.56
CA LYS A 201 -17.15 6.39 2.75
C LYS A 201 -15.80 6.75 2.10
N GLY A 202 -15.81 6.96 0.79
CA GLY A 202 -14.62 7.26 -0.01
C GLY A 202 -13.98 6.04 -0.68
N PHE A 203 -14.37 4.82 -0.30
CA PHE A 203 -13.90 3.55 -0.86
C PHE A 203 -15.04 2.76 -1.53
N ASP A 204 -16.08 3.46 -1.95
CA ASP A 204 -17.27 2.88 -2.57
C ASP A 204 -17.62 3.72 -3.80
N ASN A 205 -16.97 3.43 -4.92
CA ASN A 205 -17.11 4.19 -6.16
C ASN A 205 -17.65 3.34 -7.33
N LYS A 206 -18.35 2.21 -7.06
CA LYS A 206 -19.04 1.36 -8.07
C LYS A 206 -19.83 2.08 -9.17
N GLU A 207 -20.41 3.22 -8.84
CA GLU A 207 -21.23 4.02 -9.77
C GLU A 207 -20.40 4.97 -10.65
N LYS A 208 -19.09 5.04 -10.46
CA LYS A 208 -18.19 6.02 -11.10
C LYS A 208 -17.27 5.41 -12.14
N PHE A 209 -17.62 4.25 -12.69
CA PHE A 209 -16.83 3.66 -13.76
C PHE A 209 -16.81 4.58 -14.99
N LYS A 210 -15.62 4.95 -15.46
CA LYS A 210 -15.45 5.95 -16.52
C LYS A 210 -15.10 5.38 -17.90
N PHE A 211 -14.75 4.11 -17.98
CA PHE A 211 -14.19 3.50 -19.20
C PHE A 211 -15.18 2.58 -19.92
N GLY A 212 -16.46 2.60 -19.54
CA GLY A 212 -17.49 1.78 -20.16
C GLY A 212 -18.79 1.80 -19.35
N THR A 213 -19.48 0.67 -19.31
CA THR A 213 -20.74 0.51 -18.59
C THR A 213 -20.58 -0.49 -17.45
N THR A 214 -21.03 -0.11 -16.26
CA THR A 214 -21.14 -1.03 -15.13
C THR A 214 -22.30 -2.00 -15.38
N VAL A 215 -22.01 -3.30 -15.29
CA VAL A 215 -23.05 -4.33 -15.30
C VAL A 215 -23.33 -4.80 -13.87
N ARG A 216 -24.59 -5.10 -13.57
CA ARG A 216 -24.99 -5.70 -12.29
C ARG A 216 -25.34 -7.15 -12.55
N MET A 217 -24.59 -8.06 -11.95
CA MET A 217 -24.78 -9.49 -12.17
C MET A 217 -24.37 -10.31 -10.94
N PRO A 218 -24.87 -11.54 -10.79
CA PRO A 218 -24.39 -12.45 -9.75
C PRO A 218 -22.88 -12.69 -9.83
N LEU A 219 -22.23 -12.84 -8.67
CA LEU A 219 -20.80 -13.16 -8.56
C LEU A 219 -20.38 -14.36 -9.42
N LYS A 220 -21.22 -15.39 -9.48
CA LYS A 220 -20.98 -16.56 -10.32
C LYS A 220 -20.79 -16.19 -11.79
N ASP A 221 -21.67 -15.35 -12.34
CA ASP A 221 -21.66 -14.99 -13.76
C ASP A 221 -20.46 -14.07 -14.08
N ALA A 222 -20.17 -13.12 -13.17
CA ALA A 222 -18.98 -12.28 -13.29
C ALA A 222 -17.68 -13.09 -13.18
N GLY A 223 -17.66 -14.11 -12.31
CA GLY A 223 -16.54 -15.04 -12.19
C GLY A 223 -16.31 -15.88 -13.44
N GLU A 224 -17.38 -16.36 -14.09
CA GLU A 224 -17.27 -17.07 -15.37
C GLU A 224 -16.80 -16.15 -16.51
N GLU A 225 -17.21 -14.88 -16.52
CA GLU A 225 -16.66 -13.88 -17.45
C GLU A 225 -15.17 -13.64 -17.22
N LEU A 226 -14.75 -13.43 -15.97
CA LEU A 226 -13.34 -13.25 -15.62
C LEU A 226 -12.50 -14.48 -16.05
N LYS A 227 -12.99 -15.70 -15.81
CA LYS A 227 -12.31 -16.93 -16.25
C LYS A 227 -12.13 -16.97 -17.77
N ARG A 228 -13.15 -16.58 -18.54
CA ARG A 228 -13.06 -16.51 -20.01
C ARG A 228 -11.99 -15.51 -20.46
N ALA A 229 -11.98 -14.31 -19.87
CA ALA A 229 -10.98 -13.28 -20.19
C ALA A 229 -9.56 -13.74 -19.83
N ILE A 230 -9.38 -14.38 -18.66
CA ILE A 230 -8.10 -14.96 -18.24
C ILE A 230 -7.62 -16.02 -19.23
N ALA A 231 -8.50 -16.94 -19.65
CA ALA A 231 -8.17 -17.98 -20.62
C ALA A 231 -7.71 -17.39 -21.97
N GLY A 232 -8.33 -16.28 -22.41
CA GLY A 232 -8.00 -15.54 -23.63
C GLY A 232 -6.71 -14.70 -23.57
N SER A 233 -6.12 -14.54 -22.38
CA SER A 233 -4.90 -13.75 -22.14
C SER A 233 -3.63 -14.60 -22.09
N ASP A 234 -2.50 -13.98 -22.41
CA ASP A 234 -1.15 -14.57 -22.28
C ASP A 234 -0.56 -14.34 -20.88
N ALA A 235 -0.92 -13.24 -20.22
CA ALA A 235 -0.44 -12.85 -18.90
C ALA A 235 -1.43 -11.96 -18.17
N LEU A 236 -1.31 -11.96 -16.84
CA LEU A 236 -2.12 -11.17 -15.92
C LEU A 236 -1.33 -10.00 -15.36
N VAL A 237 -2.02 -8.91 -15.02
CA VAL A 237 -1.44 -7.71 -14.41
C VAL A 237 -2.33 -7.27 -13.24
N THR A 238 -1.73 -7.01 -12.09
CA THR A 238 -2.46 -6.52 -10.90
C THR A 238 -1.67 -5.40 -10.21
N HIS A 239 -2.30 -4.78 -9.22
CA HIS A 239 -1.62 -3.86 -8.31
C HIS A 239 -1.77 -4.33 -6.86
N SER A 240 -0.69 -4.79 -6.23
CA SER A 240 -0.75 -5.40 -4.88
C SER A 240 -1.64 -6.65 -4.83
N GLY A 241 -1.74 -7.39 -5.92
CA GLY A 241 -2.70 -8.49 -6.10
C GLY A 241 -2.28 -9.82 -5.47
N HIS A 242 -1.39 -9.80 -4.48
CA HIS A 242 -0.87 -11.01 -3.84
C HIS A 242 -1.97 -11.87 -3.21
N ASN A 243 -3.08 -11.26 -2.79
CA ASN A 243 -4.22 -11.96 -2.19
C ASN A 243 -5.35 -12.23 -3.18
N ASP A 244 -5.30 -11.73 -4.41
CA ASP A 244 -6.44 -11.78 -5.34
C ASP A 244 -6.82 -13.21 -5.70
N GLU A 245 -5.83 -14.08 -5.93
CA GLU A 245 -6.07 -15.50 -6.20
C GLU A 245 -6.77 -16.19 -5.02
N ARG A 246 -6.38 -15.85 -3.78
CA ARG A 246 -7.05 -16.37 -2.58
C ARG A 246 -8.50 -15.86 -2.51
N TYR A 247 -8.72 -14.56 -2.71
CA TYR A 247 -10.07 -13.98 -2.66
C TYR A 247 -11.00 -14.57 -3.71
N LEU A 248 -10.49 -14.78 -4.94
CA LEU A 248 -11.23 -15.47 -5.99
C LEU A 248 -11.55 -16.92 -5.60
N ALA A 249 -10.58 -17.67 -5.09
CA ALA A 249 -10.77 -19.06 -4.69
C ALA A 249 -11.77 -19.22 -3.53
N GLU A 250 -11.68 -18.37 -2.50
CA GLU A 250 -12.62 -18.32 -1.37
C GLU A 250 -14.06 -18.00 -1.83
N ASN A 251 -14.19 -17.31 -2.96
CA ASN A 251 -15.46 -16.99 -3.63
C ASN A 251 -15.87 -18.02 -4.71
N GLY A 252 -15.20 -19.17 -4.80
CA GLY A 252 -15.52 -20.24 -5.75
C GLY A 252 -15.06 -19.98 -7.19
N ILE A 253 -14.21 -18.99 -7.41
CA ILE A 253 -13.65 -18.62 -8.71
C ILE A 253 -12.21 -19.13 -8.77
N VAL A 254 -12.02 -20.30 -9.35
CA VAL A 254 -10.68 -20.84 -9.63
C VAL A 254 -10.24 -20.40 -11.02
N ILE A 255 -9.10 -19.71 -11.10
CA ILE A 255 -8.55 -19.17 -12.35
C ILE A 255 -7.36 -20.00 -12.82
N GLU A 256 -7.07 -19.96 -14.12
CA GLU A 256 -5.89 -20.63 -14.68
C GLU A 256 -4.60 -19.94 -14.21
N ASN A 257 -3.55 -20.73 -13.99
CA ASN A 257 -2.24 -20.20 -13.68
C ASN A 257 -1.61 -19.60 -14.95
N LYS A 258 -1.38 -18.29 -14.92
CA LYS A 258 -0.76 -17.50 -16.00
C LYS A 258 0.40 -16.70 -15.41
N PRO A 259 1.39 -16.29 -16.22
CA PRO A 259 2.38 -15.31 -15.78
C PRO A 259 1.68 -14.06 -15.22
N LEU A 260 1.93 -13.73 -13.96
CA LEU A 260 1.34 -12.59 -13.27
C LEU A 260 2.40 -11.51 -13.04
N PHE A 261 2.06 -10.27 -13.40
CA PHE A 261 2.93 -9.10 -13.19
C PHE A 261 2.27 -8.08 -12.26
N ASP A 262 2.70 -8.07 -10.99
CA ASP A 262 2.31 -7.05 -10.03
C ASP A 262 3.06 -5.71 -10.25
N THR A 263 2.31 -4.63 -10.47
CA THR A 263 2.84 -3.28 -10.70
C THR A 263 3.47 -2.64 -9.45
N GLN A 264 3.04 -2.99 -8.24
CA GLN A 264 3.68 -2.54 -6.99
C GLN A 264 5.10 -3.12 -6.89
N VAL A 265 5.24 -4.41 -7.19
CA VAL A 265 6.53 -5.12 -7.19
C VAL A 265 7.44 -4.59 -8.29
N LEU A 266 6.92 -4.41 -9.51
CA LEU A 266 7.67 -3.80 -10.61
C LEU A 266 8.12 -2.37 -10.28
N GLY A 267 7.23 -1.58 -9.68
CA GLY A 267 7.52 -0.20 -9.27
C GLY A 267 8.68 -0.11 -8.29
N LEU A 268 8.79 -1.06 -7.35
CA LEU A 268 9.88 -1.11 -6.38
C LEU A 268 11.28 -1.21 -7.03
N ASN A 269 11.40 -1.85 -8.19
CA ASN A 269 12.66 -1.98 -8.92
C ASN A 269 12.84 -0.88 -9.99
N LEU A 270 11.78 -0.49 -10.68
CA LEU A 270 11.87 0.33 -11.90
C LEU A 270 11.71 1.83 -11.68
N LEU A 271 11.14 2.26 -10.55
CA LEU A 271 10.95 3.67 -10.25
C LEU A 271 12.12 4.22 -9.44
N PRO A 272 12.56 5.46 -9.71
CA PRO A 272 13.65 6.07 -8.98
C PRO A 272 13.26 6.19 -7.52
N THR A 273 14.19 5.81 -6.67
CA THR A 273 14.06 6.05 -5.25
C THR A 273 14.91 7.26 -4.90
N GLY A 274 14.28 8.35 -4.48
CA GLY A 274 15.01 9.43 -3.81
C GLY A 274 15.71 8.95 -2.53
N PRO A 275 16.34 9.84 -1.75
CA PRO A 275 17.05 9.47 -0.51
C PRO A 275 16.17 8.70 0.51
N LYS A 276 14.84 8.76 0.36
CA LYS A 276 13.89 7.90 1.06
C LYS A 276 13.35 6.86 0.07
N LYS A 277 13.95 5.67 0.06
CA LYS A 277 13.47 4.55 -0.75
C LYS A 277 12.16 4.02 -0.17
N PRO A 278 11.01 4.15 -0.85
CA PRO A 278 9.79 3.52 -0.36
C PRO A 278 9.94 2.01 -0.33
N THR A 279 9.31 1.39 0.65
CA THR A 279 9.23 -0.07 0.78
C THR A 279 8.11 -0.64 -0.08
N THR A 280 7.11 0.19 -0.41
CA THR A 280 5.95 -0.15 -1.24
C THR A 280 5.54 1.05 -2.11
N TRP A 281 4.94 0.76 -3.27
CA TRP A 281 4.40 1.74 -4.19
C TRP A 281 2.88 1.55 -4.32
N SER A 282 2.10 2.49 -3.82
CA SER A 282 0.66 2.55 -4.10
C SER A 282 0.41 2.95 -5.55
N LEU A 283 -0.71 2.55 -6.14
CA LEU A 283 -1.09 2.87 -7.51
C LEU A 283 -1.00 4.38 -7.79
N LYS A 284 -1.65 5.20 -6.95
CA LYS A 284 -1.60 6.66 -7.00
C LYS A 284 -0.16 7.19 -7.16
N ARG A 285 0.74 6.75 -6.29
CA ARG A 285 2.15 7.17 -6.32
C ARG A 285 2.87 6.73 -7.60
N ILE A 286 2.56 5.56 -8.14
CA ILE A 286 3.11 5.13 -9.45
C ILE A 286 2.60 6.06 -10.55
N LEU A 287 1.30 6.38 -10.57
CA LEU A 287 0.72 7.31 -11.54
C LEU A 287 1.37 8.69 -11.46
N GLU A 288 1.54 9.23 -10.25
CA GLU A 288 2.22 10.52 -10.00
C GLU A 288 3.68 10.51 -10.50
N GLU A 289 4.44 9.49 -10.13
CA GLU A 289 5.87 9.33 -10.49
C GLU A 289 6.08 9.06 -11.99
N THR A 290 5.06 8.54 -12.67
CA THR A 290 5.08 8.33 -14.12
C THR A 290 4.40 9.45 -14.89
N HIS A 291 3.94 10.50 -14.19
CA HIS A 291 3.23 11.65 -14.75
C HIS A 291 1.96 11.28 -15.53
N ILE A 292 1.28 10.21 -15.11
CA ILE A 292 -0.02 9.81 -15.63
C ILE A 292 -1.10 10.63 -14.92
N LEU A 293 -1.83 11.42 -15.71
CA LEU A 293 -3.01 12.13 -15.23
C LEU A 293 -4.08 11.14 -14.81
N HIS A 294 -4.63 11.33 -13.61
CA HIS A 294 -5.66 10.49 -13.06
C HIS A 294 -6.64 11.31 -12.23
N ASP A 295 -7.87 10.81 -12.11
CA ASP A 295 -8.88 11.40 -11.26
C ASP A 295 -8.96 10.60 -9.96
N GLU A 296 -8.51 11.18 -8.86
CA GLU A 296 -8.52 10.50 -7.56
C GLU A 296 -9.94 10.21 -7.07
N SER A 297 -10.95 10.97 -7.54
CA SER A 297 -12.33 10.85 -7.05
C SER A 297 -13.07 9.62 -7.55
N ILE A 298 -12.45 8.87 -8.47
CA ILE A 298 -13.00 7.65 -9.09
C ILE A 298 -12.16 6.39 -8.83
N LEU A 299 -11.04 6.50 -8.10
CA LEU A 299 -10.32 5.34 -7.56
C LEU A 299 -11.22 4.59 -6.56
N HIS A 300 -10.90 3.36 -6.20
CA HIS A 300 -11.78 2.48 -5.43
C HIS A 300 -13.03 2.07 -6.21
N ASN A 301 -12.81 1.83 -7.50
CA ASN A 301 -13.75 1.21 -8.41
C ASN A 301 -12.92 0.25 -9.27
N ALA A 302 -13.20 -1.05 -9.16
CA ALA A 302 -12.35 -2.09 -9.73
C ALA A 302 -12.05 -1.88 -11.22
N GLY A 303 -13.03 -1.40 -12.00
CA GLY A 303 -12.84 -1.13 -13.44
C GLY A 303 -11.90 0.05 -13.71
N ASN A 304 -12.02 1.13 -12.92
CA ASN A 304 -11.11 2.28 -13.02
C ASN A 304 -9.70 1.93 -12.52
N ASP A 305 -9.60 1.17 -11.44
CA ASP A 305 -8.31 0.75 -10.87
C ASP A 305 -7.57 -0.22 -11.78
N ALA A 306 -8.28 -1.14 -12.46
CA ALA A 306 -7.72 -1.96 -13.54
C ALA A 306 -7.20 -1.10 -14.70
N HIS A 307 -7.96 -0.06 -15.12
CA HIS A 307 -7.51 0.86 -16.16
C HIS A 307 -6.21 1.59 -15.76
N TYR A 308 -6.18 2.19 -14.57
CA TYR A 308 -5.00 2.92 -14.11
C TYR A 308 -3.80 2.00 -13.85
N THR A 309 -4.06 0.76 -13.40
CA THR A 309 -3.02 -0.27 -13.28
C THR A 309 -2.45 -0.66 -14.64
N MET A 310 -3.28 -0.80 -15.68
CA MET A 310 -2.80 -0.98 -17.06
C MET A 310 -1.92 0.20 -17.51
N MET A 311 -2.33 1.44 -17.26
CA MET A 311 -1.51 2.61 -17.64
C MET A 311 -0.17 2.63 -16.90
N ALA A 312 -0.18 2.36 -15.60
CA ALA A 312 1.02 2.22 -14.78
C ALA A 312 1.93 1.11 -15.32
N PHE A 313 1.36 -0.05 -15.65
CA PHE A 313 2.10 -1.17 -16.24
C PHE A 313 2.76 -0.79 -17.57
N LYS A 314 2.03 -0.16 -18.50
CA LYS A 314 2.60 0.33 -19.78
C LYS A 314 3.78 1.28 -19.55
N ALA A 315 3.68 2.20 -18.58
CA ALA A 315 4.78 3.10 -18.21
C ALA A 315 5.98 2.37 -17.60
N LEU A 316 5.74 1.38 -16.74
CA LEU A 316 6.78 0.55 -16.14
C LEU A 316 7.49 -0.32 -17.20
N VAL A 317 6.74 -0.90 -18.14
CA VAL A 317 7.29 -1.65 -19.29
C VAL A 317 8.24 -0.76 -20.10
N LYS A 318 7.85 0.49 -20.40
CA LYS A 318 8.70 1.45 -21.11
C LYS A 318 10.02 1.72 -20.36
N ARG A 319 10.00 1.76 -19.02
CA ARG A 319 11.21 1.88 -18.20
C ARG A 319 12.03 0.59 -18.17
N ALA A 320 11.37 -0.58 -18.16
CA ALA A 320 12.03 -1.87 -18.16
C ALA A 320 12.72 -2.19 -19.51
N MET A 321 12.17 -1.69 -20.62
CA MET A 321 12.53 -1.99 -22.00
C MET A 321 12.67 -0.71 -22.86
N PRO A 322 13.55 0.25 -22.51
CA PRO A 322 13.57 1.60 -23.09
C PRO A 322 13.87 1.65 -24.60
N SER A 323 14.57 0.65 -25.14
CA SER A 323 14.92 0.56 -26.56
C SER A 323 13.91 -0.23 -27.40
N THR A 324 12.85 -0.75 -26.79
CA THR A 324 11.86 -1.58 -27.50
C THR A 324 10.65 -0.73 -27.90
N ARG A 325 10.32 -0.74 -29.19
CA ARG A 325 9.02 -0.29 -29.69
C ARG A 325 8.07 -1.48 -29.69
N PHE A 326 6.86 -1.26 -29.18
CA PHE A 326 5.81 -2.26 -29.07
C PHE A 326 4.66 -1.93 -30.01
#